data_AF-A0A9N8HIT0-F1
#
_entry.id   AF-A0A9N8HIT0-F1
#
_cell.length_a   1.000
_cell.length_b   1.000
_cell.length_c   1.000
_cell.angle_alpha   90.00
_cell.angle_beta   90.00
_cell.angle_gamma   90.00
#
_symmetry.space_group_name_H-M   'P 1'
#
loop_
_entity.id
_entity.type
_entity.pdbx_description
1 polymer ?
#
loop_
_entity_poly.entity_id
_entity_poly.type
_entity_poly.pdbx_seq_one_letter_code
_entity_poly.pdbx_strand_id
1 'polypeptide(L)'
;MMMGGYRTAETTGERVVAAAQFALAALVTEHPYKFAATSTMKVVVLKASQQVVQGMNYKLTLAILQENDCVGALECTVWDKFGDLTVTHWGEEVSCSEAMGMIKMKQQQDTTVEKDPET
;
A
#
# COMPACT_ATOMS: atom_id res chain seq x y z
N MET A 1 22.64 -10.75 -15.27
CA MET A 1 22.63 -10.07 -13.96
C MET A 1 21.29 -10.35 -13.32
N MET A 2 21.26 -10.98 -12.14
CA MET A 2 20.01 -11.25 -11.43
C MET A 2 19.50 -9.94 -10.82
N MET A 3 18.46 -9.35 -11.42
CA MET A 3 17.61 -8.41 -10.71
C MET A 3 17.14 -9.11 -9.44
N GLY A 4 17.56 -8.62 -8.27
CA GLY A 4 17.15 -9.21 -6.99
C GLY A 4 15.63 -9.22 -6.94
N GLY A 5 15.01 -10.37 -6.67
CA GLY A 5 13.55 -10.49 -6.60
C GLY A 5 12.94 -9.60 -5.52
N TYR A 6 11.61 -9.51 -5.49
CA TYR A 6 10.90 -8.76 -4.46
C TYR A 6 11.27 -9.23 -3.04
N ARG A 7 11.32 -8.27 -2.13
CA ARG A 7 11.48 -8.47 -0.68
C ARG A 7 10.35 -7.74 0.03
N THR A 8 9.88 -8.28 1.15
CA THR A 8 8.89 -7.59 1.99
C THR A 8 9.43 -6.22 2.40
N ALA A 9 8.57 -5.20 2.34
CA ALA A 9 8.88 -3.84 2.77
C ALA A 9 7.96 -3.45 3.92
N GLU A 10 8.48 -2.62 4.81
CA GLU A 10 7.70 -2.10 5.94
C GLU A 10 6.58 -1.20 5.44
N THR A 11 5.35 -1.49 5.87
CA THR A 11 4.18 -0.79 5.34
C THR A 11 4.04 0.66 5.83
N THR A 12 4.76 0.98 6.91
CA THR A 12 4.89 2.33 7.48
C THR A 12 6.15 3.05 7.02
N GLY A 13 6.98 2.42 6.17
CA GLY A 13 8.19 3.03 5.64
C GLY A 13 7.88 4.26 4.79
N GLU A 14 8.66 5.33 4.97
CA GLU A 14 8.43 6.64 4.32
C GLU A 14 8.24 6.54 2.80
N ARG A 15 9.10 5.76 2.12
CA ARG A 15 9.02 5.57 0.67
C ARG A 15 7.80 4.76 0.22
N VAL A 16 7.39 3.78 1.03
CA VAL A 16 6.19 2.97 0.78
C VAL A 16 4.94 3.82 0.94
N VAL A 17 4.89 4.67 1.96
CA VAL A 17 3.79 5.62 2.19
C VAL A 17 3.74 6.65 1.07
N ALA A 18 4.88 7.19 0.63
CA ALA A 18 4.94 8.11 -0.51
C ALA A 18 4.43 7.45 -1.81
N ALA A 19 4.86 6.22 -2.09
CA ALA A 19 4.37 5.45 -3.23
C ALA A 19 2.85 5.17 -3.15
N ALA A 20 2.33 4.87 -1.95
CA ALA A 20 0.90 4.65 -1.74
C ALA A 20 0.05 5.92 -1.93
N GLN A 21 0.54 7.06 -1.44
CA GLN A 21 -0.11 8.35 -1.65
C GLN A 21 -0.11 8.76 -3.12
N PHE A 22 1.00 8.52 -3.82
CA PHE A 22 1.10 8.74 -5.26
C PHE A 22 0.12 7.85 -6.02
N ALA A 23 0.02 6.56 -5.67
CA ALA A 23 -0.96 5.66 -6.24
C ALA A 23 -2.40 6.16 -5.99
N LEU A 24 -2.74 6.64 -4.80
CA LEU A 24 -4.07 7.23 -4.56
C LEU A 24 -4.34 8.44 -5.49
N ALA A 25 -3.36 9.34 -5.66
CA ALA A 25 -3.52 10.50 -6.54
C ALA A 25 -3.70 10.09 -8.01
N ALA A 26 -2.93 9.10 -8.47
CA ALA A 26 -3.06 8.53 -9.81
C ALA A 26 -4.41 7.82 -9.99
N LEU A 27 -4.88 7.09 -8.98
CA LEU A 27 -6.15 6.38 -8.98
C LEU A 27 -7.34 7.34 -9.16
N VAL A 28 -7.33 8.48 -8.48
CA VAL A 28 -8.33 9.56 -8.60
C VAL A 28 -8.32 10.20 -10.00
N THR A 29 -7.23 10.08 -10.76
CA THR A 29 -7.11 10.67 -12.10
C THR A 29 -7.48 9.65 -13.18
N GLU A 30 -6.90 8.45 -13.10
CA GLU A 30 -7.01 7.40 -14.11
C GLU A 30 -8.32 6.60 -14.02
N HIS A 31 -8.97 6.57 -12.85
CA HIS A 31 -10.20 5.81 -12.59
C HIS A 31 -10.19 4.36 -13.13
N PRO A 32 -9.16 3.54 -12.81
CA PRO A 32 -9.06 2.17 -13.32
C PRO A 32 -10.11 1.20 -12.73
N TYR A 33 -10.80 1.57 -11.65
CA TYR A 33 -11.76 0.73 -10.94
C TYR A 33 -13.13 1.39 -10.82
N LYS A 34 -14.15 0.60 -10.46
CA LYS A 34 -15.55 1.08 -10.37
C LYS A 34 -15.85 1.90 -9.11
N PHE A 35 -15.03 1.77 -8.06
CA PHE A 35 -15.22 2.53 -6.84
C PHE A 35 -14.68 3.97 -7.02
N ALA A 36 -15.39 4.95 -6.46
CA ALA A 36 -14.98 6.34 -6.56
C ALA A 36 -13.89 6.61 -5.50
N ALA A 37 -12.64 6.73 -5.93
CA ALA A 37 -11.58 7.26 -5.07
C ALA A 37 -11.61 8.79 -5.12
N THR A 38 -11.48 9.45 -3.97
CA THR A 38 -11.25 10.90 -3.90
C THR A 38 -9.95 11.20 -3.15
N SER A 39 -9.35 12.37 -3.40
CA SER A 39 -8.12 12.81 -2.73
C SER A 39 -8.27 13.02 -1.22
N THR A 40 -9.50 13.07 -0.72
CA THR A 40 -9.83 13.18 0.71
C THR A 40 -9.90 11.83 1.42
N MET A 41 -9.81 10.72 0.69
CA MET A 41 -9.85 9.38 1.27
C MET A 41 -8.53 9.01 1.93
N LYS A 42 -8.63 8.16 2.96
CA LYS A 42 -7.46 7.62 3.65
C LYS A 42 -6.97 6.38 2.91
N VAL A 43 -5.70 6.38 2.52
CA VAL A 43 -5.02 5.18 2.02
C VAL A 43 -4.33 4.45 3.18
N VAL A 44 -4.53 3.14 3.26
CA VAL A 44 -3.85 2.26 4.22
C VAL A 44 -3.09 1.20 3.44
N VAL A 45 -1.79 1.09 3.69
CA VAL A 45 -0.94 0.07 3.07
C VAL A 45 -1.15 -1.25 3.81
N LEU A 46 -1.77 -2.23 3.16
CA LEU A 46 -2.01 -3.57 3.70
C LEU A 46 -0.79 -4.48 3.53
N LYS A 47 -0.13 -4.43 2.38
CA LYS A 47 1.11 -5.16 2.11
C LYS A 47 2.03 -4.30 1.27
N ALA A 48 3.33 -4.43 1.50
CA ALA A 48 4.33 -3.79 0.67
C ALA A 48 5.45 -4.77 0.38
N SER A 49 5.92 -4.76 -0.85
CA SER A 49 7.12 -5.46 -1.28
C SER A 49 7.91 -4.54 -2.20
N GLN A 50 9.23 -4.59 -2.10
CA GLN A 50 10.11 -3.73 -2.85
C GLN A 50 11.13 -4.54 -3.65
N GLN A 51 11.56 -3.98 -4.77
CA GLN A 51 12.57 -4.56 -5.65
C GLN A 51 13.49 -3.47 -6.21
N VAL A 52 14.79 -3.71 -6.27
CA VAL A 52 15.74 -2.78 -6.92
C VAL A 52 15.79 -3.08 -8.42
N VAL A 53 15.33 -2.13 -9.24
CA VAL A 53 15.18 -2.28 -10.70
C VAL A 53 15.51 -0.95 -11.40
N GLN A 54 16.80 -0.59 -11.42
CA GLN A 54 17.25 0.74 -11.93
C GLN A 54 16.47 1.91 -11.31
N GLY A 55 16.22 1.79 -10.01
CA GLY A 55 15.19 2.50 -9.26
C GLY A 55 14.62 1.55 -8.20
N MET A 56 13.52 1.93 -7.55
CA MET A 56 12.80 1.10 -6.59
C MET A 56 11.42 0.77 -7.14
N ASN A 57 11.08 -0.51 -7.23
CA ASN A 57 9.75 -0.94 -7.60
C ASN A 57 9.00 -1.39 -6.34
N TYR A 58 7.82 -0.82 -6.08
CA TYR A 58 6.98 -1.12 -4.93
C TYR A 58 5.72 -1.82 -5.39
N LYS A 59 5.57 -3.09 -5.04
CA LYS A 59 4.29 -3.81 -5.13
C LYS A 59 3.52 -3.57 -3.84
N LEU A 60 2.37 -2.92 -3.94
CA LEU A 60 1.54 -2.50 -2.81
C LEU A 60 0.16 -3.16 -2.89
N THR A 61 -0.37 -3.50 -1.72
CA THR A 61 -1.80 -3.76 -1.54
C THR A 61 -2.35 -2.63 -0.69
N LEU A 62 -3.32 -1.88 -1.21
CA LEU A 62 -3.85 -0.66 -0.60
C LEU A 62 -5.33 -0.84 -0.26
N ALA A 63 -5.75 -0.33 0.89
CA ALA A 63 -7.15 -0.10 1.21
C ALA A 63 -7.46 1.38 1.16
N ILE A 64 -8.56 1.74 0.52
CA ILE A 64 -9.09 3.09 0.42
C ILE A 64 -10.28 3.19 1.37
N LEU A 65 -10.15 4.05 2.37
CA LEU A 65 -11.13 4.23 3.42
C LEU A 65 -11.74 5.64 3.36
N GLN A 66 -13.05 5.71 3.58
CA GLN A 66 -13.78 6.94 3.84
C GLN A 66 -14.37 6.83 5.24
N GLU A 67 -14.00 7.72 6.16
CA GLU A 67 -14.50 7.70 7.55
C GLU A 67 -14.32 6.35 8.29
N ASN A 68 -13.27 5.59 7.92
CA ASN A 68 -12.96 4.22 8.36
C ASN A 68 -13.79 3.10 7.72
N ASP A 69 -14.74 3.42 6.86
CA ASP A 69 -15.40 2.43 6.01
C ASP A 69 -14.58 2.16 4.76
N CYS A 70 -14.44 0.89 4.41
CA CYS A 70 -13.74 0.50 3.19
C CYS A 70 -14.61 0.81 1.96
N VAL A 71 -14.06 1.63 1.08
CA VAL A 71 -14.66 2.00 -0.21
C VAL A 71 -14.14 1.09 -1.32
N GLY A 72 -12.89 0.66 -1.20
CA GLY A 72 -12.25 -0.27 -2.12
C GLY A 72 -10.87 -0.68 -1.62
N ALA A 73 -10.34 -1.76 -2.16
CA ALA A 73 -8.96 -2.13 -1.96
C ALA A 73 -8.41 -2.72 -3.26
N LEU A 74 -7.10 -2.60 -3.47
CA LEU A 74 -6.47 -2.95 -4.73
C LEU A 74 -5.01 -3.36 -4.54
N GLU A 75 -4.48 -4.10 -5.51
CA GLU A 75 -3.05 -4.18 -5.74
C GLU A 75 -2.59 -3.13 -6.75
N CYS A 76 -1.41 -2.55 -6.55
CA CYS A 76 -0.77 -1.70 -7.54
C CYS A 76 0.75 -1.85 -7.48
N THR A 77 1.42 -1.48 -8.57
CA THR A 77 2.87 -1.41 -8.64
C THR A 77 3.30 0.00 -8.99
N VAL A 78 4.13 0.59 -8.12
CA VAL A 78 4.66 1.94 -8.28
C VAL A 78 6.17 1.85 -8.44
N TRP A 79 6.69 2.37 -9.55
CA TRP A 79 8.12 2.48 -9.78
C TRP A 79 8.59 3.89 -9.43
N ASP A 80 9.60 3.95 -8.56
CA ASP A 80 10.32 5.14 -8.13
C ASP A 80 11.68 5.15 -8.84
N LYS A 81 11.79 6.01 -9.85
CA LYS A 81 13.04 6.25 -10.55
C LYS A 81 13.77 7.45 -9.94
N PHE A 82 14.32 7.26 -8.74
CA PHE A 82 15.09 8.28 -8.02
C PHE A 82 14.31 9.57 -7.69
N GLY A 83 13.05 9.43 -7.29
CA GLY A 83 12.11 10.51 -6.96
C GLY A 83 10.98 10.67 -7.98
N ASP A 84 11.18 10.17 -9.21
CA ASP A 84 10.16 10.18 -10.24
C ASP A 84 9.25 8.94 -10.10
N LEU A 85 8.13 9.11 -9.40
CA LEU A 85 7.14 8.06 -9.17
C LEU A 85 6.24 7.85 -10.40
N THR A 86 5.94 6.61 -10.72
CA THR A 86 4.99 6.24 -11.78
C THR A 86 4.25 4.97 -11.40
N VAL A 87 2.93 4.95 -11.59
CA VAL A 87 2.17 3.70 -11.48
C VAL A 87 2.43 2.90 -12.75
N THR A 88 3.07 1.74 -12.63
CA THR A 88 3.41 0.89 -13.77
C THR A 88 2.38 -0.21 -14.00
N HIS A 89 1.60 -0.56 -12.97
CA HIS A 89 0.59 -1.59 -13.05
C HIS A 89 -0.51 -1.41 -12.00
N TRP A 90 -1.76 -1.47 -12.45
CA TRP A 90 -2.94 -1.66 -11.60
C TRP A 90 -3.26 -3.16 -11.57
N GLY A 91 -3.30 -3.74 -10.37
CA GLY A 91 -3.54 -5.16 -10.15
C GLY A 91 -5.01 -5.46 -9.85
N GLU A 92 -5.26 -6.58 -9.17
CA GLU A 92 -6.61 -7.01 -8.84
C GLU A 92 -7.22 -6.16 -7.70
N GLU A 93 -8.54 -6.03 -7.73
CA GLU A 93 -9.29 -5.49 -6.59
C GLU A 93 -9.29 -6.51 -5.45
N VAL A 94 -9.07 -6.03 -4.24
CA VAL A 94 -9.21 -6.81 -3.01
C VAL A 94 -10.56 -6.49 -2.40
N SER A 95 -11.28 -7.51 -1.93
CA SER A 95 -12.58 -7.29 -1.30
C SER A 95 -12.44 -6.49 0.00
N CYS A 96 -13.43 -5.65 0.32
CA CYS A 96 -13.40 -4.87 1.55
C CYS A 96 -13.40 -5.73 2.83
N SER A 97 -14.05 -6.90 2.80
CA SER A 97 -14.01 -7.84 3.92
C SER A 97 -12.60 -8.35 4.19
N GLU A 98 -11.87 -8.70 3.12
CA GLU A 98 -10.49 -9.13 3.21
C GLU A 98 -9.57 -7.98 3.65
N ALA A 99 -9.72 -6.80 3.04
CA ALA A 99 -8.95 -5.61 3.39
C ALA A 99 -9.10 -5.24 4.87
N MET A 100 -10.33 -5.21 5.38
CA MET A 100 -10.60 -4.94 6.79
C MET A 100 -10.06 -6.05 7.71
N GLY A 101 -10.07 -7.31 7.25
CA GLY A 101 -9.40 -8.40 7.95
C GLY A 101 -7.90 -8.16 8.12
N MET A 102 -7.21 -7.73 7.05
CA MET A 102 -5.78 -7.40 7.10
C MET A 102 -5.49 -6.19 8.01
N ILE A 103 -6.34 -5.16 8.00
CA ILE A 103 -6.19 -3.99 8.89
C ILE A 103 -6.25 -4.43 10.36
N LYS A 104 -7.22 -5.28 10.72
CA LYS A 104 -7.36 -5.78 12.10
C LYS A 104 -6.14 -6.59 12.54
N MET A 105 -5.61 -7.45 11.68
CA MET A 105 -4.42 -8.26 11.98
C MET A 105 -3.18 -7.37 12.24
N LYS A 106 -3.01 -6.29 11.48
CA LYS A 106 -1.93 -5.32 11.68
C LYS A 106 -2.03 -4.56 13.00
N GLN A 107 -3.23 -4.07 13.31
CA GLN A 107 -3.47 -3.35 14.57
C GLN A 107 -3.19 -4.23 15.79
N GLN A 108 -3.49 -5.54 15.72
CA GLN A 108 -3.17 -6.48 16.80
C GLN A 108 -1.66 -6.73 16.94
N GLN A 109 -0.90 -6.75 15.84
CA GLN A 109 0.56 -6.84 15.89
C GLN A 109 1.21 -5.62 16.57
N ASP A 110 0.72 -4.41 16.30
CA ASP A 110 1.23 -3.19 16.96
C ASP A 110 0.88 -3.13 18.46
N THR A 111 -0.21 -3.78 18.90
CA THR A 111 -0.64 -3.73 20.32
C THR A 111 0.06 -4.79 21.21
N THR A 112 0.82 -5.72 20.63
CA THR A 112 1.43 -6.83 21.40
C THR A 112 2.90 -6.58 21.78
N VAL A 113 3.49 -5.46 21.35
CA VAL A 113 4.90 -5.12 21.63
C VAL A 113 5.10 -4.37 22.96
N GLU A 114 4.03 -3.91 23.62
CA GLU A 114 4.11 -3.14 24.88
C GLU A 114 3.83 -3.99 26.13
N LYS A 115 4.45 -5.17 26.25
CA LYS A 115 4.52 -5.90 27.53
C LYS A 115 5.81 -6.70 27.65
N ASP A 116 6.91 -6.00 27.93
CA ASP A 116 7.99 -6.57 28.74
C ASP A 116 7.99 -5.83 30.08
N PRO A 117 7.65 -6.50 31.21
CA PRO A 117 7.93 -5.96 32.52
C PRO A 117 9.43 -6.06 32.79
N GLU A 118 10.06 -4.92 33.09
CA GLU A 118 11.39 -4.84 33.69
C GLU A 118 11.54 -5.89 34.80
N THR A 119 12.58 -6.72 34.73
CA THR A 119 13.08 -7.49 35.88
C THR A 119 14.60 -7.38 35.94
#